data_AF-K4JUX2-F1
#
_entry.id   AF-K4JUX2-F1
#
_cell.length_a   1.000
_cell.length_b   1.000
_cell.length_c   1.000
_cell.angle_alpha   90.00
_cell.angle_beta   90.00
_cell.angle_gamma   90.00
#
_symmetry.space_group_name_H-M   'P 1'
#
loop_
_entity.id
_entity.type
_entity.pdbx_description
1 polymer ?
#
loop_
_entity_poly.entity_id
_entity_poly.type
_entity_poly.pdbx_seq_one_letter_code
_entity_poly.pdbx_strand_id
1 'polypeptide(L)'
;HLDKELSGYWAKLPLIRRLMLSHPEVEWIWWMDSDALFTDMVFELPLARYKDKNLVMHGWNEMVYDDKNWIGLNTGSFLLRNSQWALDLIDVWAPMGPKGKIRTEAGKLLTRELKDRPVFEADDQSAMVWILASQKERWADKVYLENHYYLHGYWGILVDRYEEMIESYHPGFGDHRWPLVTHFVGCKPCGKFGDYPVERCLKQMDRAFNFGDNQILQMYGFTHKSL
;
A
#
# COMPACT_ATOMS: atom_id res chain seq x y z
N HIS A 1 19.17 7.08 9.40
CA HIS A 1 18.38 7.57 8.26
C HIS A 1 19.29 7.64 7.03
N LEU A 2 18.86 7.05 5.91
CA LEU A 2 19.61 7.04 4.64
C LEU A 2 19.61 8.41 3.94
N ASP A 3 18.58 9.21 4.20
CA ASP A 3 18.42 10.58 3.72
C ASP A 3 17.75 11.40 4.85
N LYS A 4 18.22 12.63 5.11
CA LYS A 4 17.67 13.50 6.16
C LYS A 4 16.47 14.32 5.68
N GLU A 5 16.31 14.50 4.37
CA GLU A 5 15.26 15.28 3.72
C GLU A 5 14.03 14.42 3.42
N LEU A 6 14.23 13.19 2.95
CA LEU A 6 13.17 12.21 2.73
C LEU A 6 12.83 11.44 4.01
N SER A 7 12.09 12.11 4.91
CA SER A 7 11.62 11.55 6.19
C SER A 7 10.16 11.08 6.18
N GLY A 8 9.78 10.27 7.17
CA GLY A 8 8.41 9.74 7.28
C GLY A 8 8.12 8.72 6.18
N TYR A 9 6.92 8.78 5.59
CA TYR A 9 6.51 7.88 4.52
C TYR A 9 7.40 7.98 3.27
N TRP A 10 8.05 9.13 3.05
CA TRP A 10 9.01 9.33 1.95
C TRP A 10 10.32 8.56 2.08
N ALA A 11 10.67 8.06 3.27
CA ALA A 11 11.93 7.36 3.51
C ALA A 11 12.04 6.02 2.75
N LYS A 12 10.91 5.49 2.26
CA LYS A 12 10.87 4.27 1.45
C LYS A 12 11.60 4.44 0.11
N LEU A 13 11.56 5.63 -0.51
CA LEU A 13 12.17 5.86 -1.83
C LEU A 13 13.69 5.65 -1.87
N PRO A 14 14.51 6.31 -1.02
CA PRO A 14 15.96 6.09 -1.02
C PRO A 14 16.33 4.67 -0.58
N LEU A 15 15.52 4.04 0.27
CA LEU A 15 15.71 2.64 0.68
C LEU A 15 15.49 1.68 -0.50
N ILE A 16 14.36 1.80 -1.20
CA ILE A 16 14.03 0.99 -2.37
C ILE A 16 15.12 1.15 -3.44
N ARG A 17 15.48 2.40 -3.80
CA ARG A 17 16.55 2.65 -4.78
C ARG A 17 17.86 1.95 -4.39
N ARG A 18 18.26 2.03 -3.12
CA ARG A 18 19.49 1.39 -2.64
C ARG A 18 19.40 -0.14 -2.76
N LEU A 19 18.27 -0.74 -2.39
CA LEU A 19 18.04 -2.17 -2.50
C LEU A 19 18.10 -2.63 -3.96
N MET A 20 17.47 -1.90 -4.89
CA MET A 20 17.51 -2.21 -6.33
C MET A 20 18.94 -2.29 -6.87
N LEU A 21 19.77 -1.29 -6.53
CA LEU A 21 21.15 -1.21 -6.99
C LEU A 21 22.09 -2.22 -6.30
N SER A 22 21.77 -2.60 -5.07
CA SER A 22 22.60 -3.53 -4.28
C SER A 22 22.25 -5.00 -4.53
N HIS A 23 21.05 -5.27 -5.05
CA HIS A 23 20.50 -6.60 -5.28
C HIS A 23 19.99 -6.75 -6.73
N PRO A 24 20.90 -6.78 -7.74
CA PRO A 24 20.51 -6.94 -9.14
C PRO A 24 19.83 -8.29 -9.44
N GLU A 25 19.98 -9.29 -8.57
CA GLU A 25 19.31 -10.58 -8.65
C GLU A 25 17.81 -10.53 -8.32
N VAL A 26 17.37 -9.49 -7.61
CA VAL A 26 15.96 -9.35 -7.20
C VAL A 26 15.16 -8.79 -8.37
N GLU A 27 14.17 -9.55 -8.86
CA GLU A 27 13.28 -9.12 -9.94
C GLU A 27 12.23 -8.11 -9.45
N TRP A 28 11.66 -8.35 -8.26
CA TRP A 28 10.59 -7.55 -7.67
C TRP A 28 10.93 -7.14 -6.24
N ILE A 29 10.80 -5.86 -5.95
CA ILE A 29 10.75 -5.35 -4.58
C ILE A 29 9.29 -5.19 -4.20
N TRP A 30 8.85 -5.92 -3.19
CA TRP A 30 7.55 -5.72 -2.55
C TRP A 30 7.73 -4.81 -1.34
N TRP A 31 7.27 -3.57 -1.45
CA TRP A 31 7.15 -2.67 -0.31
C TRP A 31 5.83 -2.94 0.42
N MET A 32 5.88 -3.07 1.74
CA MET A 32 4.70 -3.21 2.60
C MET A 32 4.88 -2.36 3.86
N ASP A 33 3.90 -1.52 4.14
CA ASP A 33 3.88 -0.65 5.32
C ASP A 33 3.74 -1.49 6.60
N SER A 34 4.26 -0.97 7.72
CA SER A 34 4.28 -1.69 9.01
C SER A 34 2.90 -1.91 9.63
N ASP A 35 1.90 -1.14 9.22
CA ASP A 35 0.49 -1.26 9.62
C ASP A 35 -0.36 -2.01 8.58
N ALA A 36 0.27 -2.64 7.59
CA ALA A 36 -0.33 -3.63 6.71
C ALA A 36 0.00 -5.04 7.21
N LEU A 37 -1.02 -5.88 7.38
CA LEU A 37 -0.88 -7.27 7.85
C LEU A 37 -1.36 -8.23 6.76
N PHE A 38 -0.65 -9.35 6.60
CA PHE A 38 -1.15 -10.48 5.84
C PHE A 38 -2.28 -11.17 6.60
N THR A 39 -3.39 -11.36 5.90
CA THR A 39 -4.60 -12.00 6.43
C THR A 39 -5.05 -13.19 5.59
N ASP A 40 -4.41 -13.43 4.43
CA ASP A 40 -4.47 -14.69 3.66
C ASP A 40 -3.06 -15.28 3.55
N MET A 41 -2.80 -16.37 4.27
CA MET A 41 -1.49 -17.05 4.29
C MET A 41 -1.36 -18.11 3.19
N VAL A 42 -2.41 -18.35 2.41
CA VAL A 42 -2.45 -19.36 1.33
C VAL A 42 -2.34 -18.70 -0.05
N PHE A 43 -2.84 -17.48 -0.19
CA PHE A 43 -2.85 -16.78 -1.47
C PHE A 43 -1.42 -16.48 -1.97
N GLU A 44 -1.16 -16.85 -3.22
CA GLU A 44 0.07 -16.49 -3.93
C GLU A 44 -0.19 -15.38 -4.95
N LEU A 45 0.71 -14.40 -5.00
CA LEU A 45 0.62 -13.32 -5.99
C LEU A 45 0.66 -13.89 -7.42
N PRO A 46 -0.25 -13.50 -8.33
CA PRO A 46 -0.29 -14.02 -9.69
C PRO A 46 0.77 -13.34 -10.57
N LEU A 47 2.07 -13.50 -10.26
CA LEU A 47 3.18 -12.76 -10.89
C LEU A 47 3.22 -12.85 -12.42
N ALA A 48 2.76 -13.97 -12.99
CA ALA A 48 2.63 -14.14 -14.44
C ALA A 48 1.72 -13.08 -15.10
N ARG A 49 0.72 -12.57 -14.37
CA ARG A 49 -0.16 -11.47 -14.79
C ARG A 49 0.61 -10.15 -15.00
N TYR A 50 1.71 -9.97 -14.26
CA TYR A 50 2.50 -8.73 -14.23
C TYR A 50 3.77 -8.78 -15.08
N LYS A 51 3.93 -9.80 -15.93
CA LYS A 51 5.14 -10.03 -16.72
C LYS A 51 5.59 -8.81 -17.55
N ASP A 52 4.65 -8.04 -18.08
CA ASP A 52 4.92 -6.87 -18.94
C ASP A 52 4.85 -5.52 -18.19
N LYS A 53 4.72 -5.58 -16.86
CA LYS A 53 4.51 -4.44 -15.96
C LYS A 53 5.70 -4.25 -15.03
N ASN A 54 5.92 -3.02 -14.59
CA ASN A 54 7.03 -2.65 -13.72
C ASN A 54 6.57 -2.11 -12.36
N LEU A 55 5.32 -1.67 -12.24
CA LEU A 55 4.73 -1.24 -10.98
C LEU A 55 3.33 -1.85 -10.84
N VAL A 56 3.06 -2.47 -9.70
CA VAL A 56 1.74 -3.02 -9.35
C VAL A 56 1.31 -2.43 -8.02
N MET A 57 0.16 -1.76 -8.00
CA MET A 57 -0.43 -1.18 -6.80
C MET A 57 -1.90 -1.55 -6.76
N HIS A 58 -2.48 -1.68 -5.56
CA HIS A 58 -3.92 -1.77 -5.47
C HIS A 58 -4.56 -0.44 -5.90
N GLY A 59 -5.57 -0.46 -6.76
CA GLY A 59 -6.26 0.74 -7.22
C GLY A 59 -7.14 0.53 -8.44
N TRP A 60 -7.73 1.63 -8.92
CA TRP A 60 -8.67 1.64 -10.04
C TRP A 60 -8.27 2.67 -11.09
N ASN A 61 -8.32 2.29 -12.37
CA ASN A 61 -7.89 3.15 -13.47
C ASN A 61 -8.72 4.44 -13.52
N GLU A 62 -10.04 4.31 -13.42
CA GLU A 62 -10.99 5.42 -13.42
C GLU A 62 -10.72 6.37 -12.24
N MET A 63 -10.43 5.84 -11.05
CA MET A 63 -10.17 6.66 -9.88
C MET A 63 -8.86 7.46 -10.00
N VAL A 64 -7.84 6.89 -10.63
CA VAL A 64 -6.51 7.52 -10.78
C VAL A 64 -6.47 8.45 -11.98
N TYR A 65 -6.85 7.98 -13.17
CA TYR A 65 -6.62 8.70 -14.43
C TYR A 65 -7.74 9.66 -14.79
N ASP A 66 -8.99 9.35 -14.40
CA ASP A 66 -10.15 10.15 -14.79
C ASP A 66 -10.56 11.08 -13.63
N ASP A 67 -10.82 10.51 -12.46
CA ASP A 67 -11.26 11.22 -11.26
C ASP A 67 -10.13 11.98 -10.54
N LYS A 68 -8.88 11.52 -10.70
CA LYS A 68 -7.70 12.01 -9.95
C LYS A 68 -7.93 11.98 -8.43
N ASN A 69 -8.55 10.93 -7.93
CA ASN A 69 -8.82 10.74 -6.51
C ASN A 69 -7.55 10.33 -5.77
N TRP A 70 -7.21 11.01 -4.69
CA TRP A 70 -5.98 10.76 -3.92
C TRP A 70 -5.91 9.36 -3.27
N ILE A 71 -7.06 8.68 -3.13
CA ILE A 71 -7.16 7.28 -2.69
C ILE A 71 -7.49 6.31 -3.83
N GLY A 72 -7.36 6.73 -5.09
CA GLY A 72 -7.57 5.87 -6.25
C GLY A 72 -6.57 4.72 -6.39
N LEU A 73 -5.43 4.82 -5.68
CA LEU A 73 -4.43 3.77 -5.51
C LEU A 73 -3.85 3.82 -4.08
N ASN A 74 -3.12 2.78 -3.68
CA ASN A 74 -2.38 2.75 -2.41
C ASN A 74 -0.89 2.46 -2.61
N THR A 75 -0.03 3.19 -1.90
CA THR A 75 1.44 3.02 -1.92
C THR A 75 2.00 2.38 -0.64
N GLY A 76 1.13 1.76 0.15
CA GLY A 76 1.50 1.02 1.35
C GLY A 76 1.65 -0.48 1.15
N SER A 77 1.22 -1.02 0.00
CA SER A 77 1.57 -2.37 -0.44
C SER A 77 1.66 -2.40 -1.96
N PHE A 78 2.86 -2.55 -2.50
CA PHE A 78 3.08 -2.51 -3.95
C PHE A 78 4.32 -3.30 -4.38
N LEU A 79 4.30 -3.74 -5.64
CA LEU A 79 5.43 -4.39 -6.31
C LEU A 79 6.11 -3.41 -7.26
N LEU A 80 7.43 -3.29 -7.18
CA LEU A 80 8.24 -2.51 -8.10
C LEU A 80 9.35 -3.37 -8.69
N ARG A 81 9.36 -3.50 -10.02
CA ARG A 81 10.32 -4.33 -10.74
C ARG A 81 11.69 -3.66 -10.76
N ASN A 82 12.74 -4.42 -10.46
CA ASN A 82 14.11 -3.96 -10.56
C ASN A 82 14.50 -3.69 -12.02
N SER A 83 14.48 -2.42 -12.41
CA SER A 83 14.63 -1.98 -13.80
C SER A 83 15.02 -0.52 -13.88
N GLN A 84 15.60 -0.10 -15.02
CA GLN A 84 15.89 1.31 -15.27
C GLN A 84 14.62 2.18 -15.19
N TRP A 85 13.50 1.67 -15.73
CA TRP A 85 12.21 2.36 -15.68
C TRP A 85 11.80 2.73 -14.24
N ALA A 86 12.06 1.83 -13.28
CA ALA A 86 11.70 2.07 -11.89
C ALA A 86 12.64 3.05 -11.19
N LEU A 87 13.93 3.06 -11.55
CA LEU A 87 14.86 4.09 -11.09
C LEU A 87 14.42 5.48 -11.59
N ASP A 88 14.03 5.58 -12.86
CA ASP A 88 13.53 6.82 -13.46
C ASP A 88 12.22 7.28 -12.79
N LEU A 89 11.33 6.34 -12.45
CA LEU A 89 10.11 6.65 -11.71
C LEU A 89 10.44 7.22 -10.31
N ILE A 90 11.38 6.61 -9.58
CA ILE A 90 11.79 7.10 -8.26
C ILE A 90 12.35 8.53 -8.36
N ASP A 91 13.10 8.84 -9.41
CA ASP A 91 13.66 10.18 -9.64
C ASP A 91 12.58 11.24 -9.92
N VAL A 92 11.43 10.85 -10.47
CA VAL A 92 10.27 11.74 -10.68
C VAL A 92 9.34 11.77 -9.46
N TRP A 93 9.37 10.74 -8.62
CA TRP A 93 8.54 10.65 -7.42
C TRP A 93 9.12 11.41 -6.23
N ALA A 94 10.42 11.29 -6.00
CA ALA A 94 11.14 11.91 -4.89
C ALA A 94 11.05 13.45 -4.76
N PRO A 95 10.93 14.27 -5.83
CA PRO A 95 11.01 15.73 -5.74
C PRO A 95 9.96 16.41 -4.85
N MET A 96 8.81 15.79 -4.59
CA MET A 96 7.79 16.32 -3.67
C MET A 96 8.05 15.95 -2.19
N GLY A 97 9.04 15.09 -1.93
CA GLY A 97 9.33 14.53 -0.62
C GLY A 97 10.21 15.33 0.33
N PRO A 98 11.14 16.21 -0.07
CA PRO A 98 12.01 16.92 0.87
C PRO A 98 11.22 17.76 1.88
N LYS A 99 11.41 17.49 3.18
CA LYS A 99 10.68 18.14 4.28
C LYS A 99 10.81 19.67 4.29
N GLY A 100 9.87 20.35 4.94
CA GLY A 100 9.84 21.82 4.99
C GLY A 100 9.17 22.41 3.75
N LYS A 101 9.67 23.54 3.25
CA LYS A 101 8.99 24.35 2.23
C LYS A 101 8.60 23.54 0.98
N ILE A 102 9.47 22.65 0.51
CA ILE A 102 9.21 21.84 -0.69
C ILE A 102 7.98 20.95 -0.49
N ARG A 103 7.97 20.10 0.55
CA ARG A 103 6.84 19.22 0.85
C ARG A 103 5.55 19.98 1.19
N THR A 104 5.65 21.12 1.88
CA THR A 104 4.49 21.97 2.19
C THR A 104 3.86 22.57 0.92
N GLU A 105 4.66 23.15 0.02
CA GLU A 105 4.13 23.73 -1.23
C GLU A 105 3.62 22.66 -2.19
N ALA A 106 4.31 21.51 -2.28
CA ALA A 106 3.81 20.36 -3.01
C ALA A 106 2.47 19.85 -2.45
N GLY A 107 2.27 19.86 -1.13
CA GLY A 107 1.00 19.49 -0.50
C GLY A 107 -0.16 20.41 -0.93
N LYS A 108 0.10 21.72 -1.06
CA LYS A 108 -0.90 22.67 -1.60
C LYS A 108 -1.25 22.38 -3.05
N LEU A 109 -0.25 22.08 -3.88
CA LEU A 109 -0.47 21.65 -5.26
C LEU A 109 -1.34 20.38 -5.30
N LEU A 110 -0.96 19.33 -4.57
CA LEU A 110 -1.69 18.07 -4.56
C LEU A 110 -3.13 18.24 -4.06
N THR A 111 -3.36 19.06 -3.04
CA THR A 111 -4.72 19.33 -2.54
C THR A 111 -5.58 20.07 -3.57
N ARG A 112 -4.97 20.91 -4.42
CA ARG A 112 -5.69 21.63 -5.48
C ARG A 112 -6.02 20.72 -6.66
N GLU A 113 -5.11 19.83 -7.03
CA GLU A 113 -5.21 19.03 -8.25
C GLU A 113 -5.90 17.67 -8.04
N LEU A 114 -5.92 17.14 -6.82
CA LEU A 114 -6.48 15.82 -6.50
C LEU A 114 -7.83 15.93 -5.81
N LYS A 115 -8.77 15.13 -6.29
CA LYS A 115 -10.12 15.02 -5.75
C LYS A 115 -10.08 14.44 -4.34
N ASP A 116 -10.90 15.03 -3.46
CA ASP A 116 -11.14 14.61 -2.07
C ASP A 116 -9.91 14.58 -1.13
N ARG A 117 -8.77 15.15 -1.55
CA ARG A 117 -7.57 15.21 -0.72
C ARG A 117 -7.70 16.29 0.36
N PRO A 118 -7.53 15.98 1.65
CA PRO A 118 -7.51 17.01 2.70
C PRO A 118 -6.24 17.86 2.65
N VAL A 119 -6.24 18.99 3.38
CA VAL A 119 -5.11 19.92 3.42
C VAL A 119 -4.05 19.43 4.40
N PHE A 120 -2.93 18.92 3.86
CA PHE A 120 -1.72 18.58 4.60
C PHE A 120 -0.50 18.55 3.66
N GLU A 121 0.70 18.38 4.22
CA GLU A 121 1.96 18.22 3.47
C GLU A 121 1.87 17.14 2.39
N ALA A 122 2.71 17.20 1.35
CA ALA A 122 2.77 16.15 0.35
C ALA A 122 3.12 14.78 0.97
N ASP A 123 2.41 13.76 0.53
CA ASP A 123 2.63 12.34 0.82
C ASP A 123 2.95 11.57 -0.47
N ASP A 124 3.60 10.42 -0.32
CA ASP A 124 4.06 9.60 -1.44
C ASP A 124 2.88 9.07 -2.28
N GLN A 125 1.75 8.72 -1.65
CA GLN A 125 0.57 8.22 -2.36
C GLN A 125 -0.04 9.27 -3.29
N SER A 126 -0.31 10.46 -2.77
CA SER A 126 -0.87 11.58 -3.53
C SER A 126 0.07 12.00 -4.66
N ALA A 127 1.38 12.05 -4.39
CA ALA A 127 2.36 12.34 -5.43
C ALA A 127 2.33 11.29 -6.56
N MET A 128 2.19 9.99 -6.22
CA MET A 128 2.05 8.93 -7.22
C MET A 128 0.79 9.11 -8.08
N VAL A 129 -0.37 9.35 -7.45
CA VAL A 129 -1.62 9.64 -8.19
C VAL A 129 -1.41 10.80 -9.17
N TRP A 130 -0.84 11.90 -8.68
CA TRP A 130 -0.61 13.09 -9.51
C TRP A 130 0.36 12.82 -10.67
N ILE A 131 1.45 12.07 -10.44
CA ILE A 131 2.41 11.69 -11.49
C ILE A 131 1.73 10.83 -12.57
N LEU A 132 0.98 9.80 -12.17
CA LEU A 132 0.31 8.92 -13.11
C LEU A 132 -0.78 9.64 -13.90
N ALA A 133 -1.57 10.48 -13.24
CA ALA A 133 -2.61 11.26 -13.90
C ALA A 133 -2.05 12.33 -14.85
N SER A 134 -0.97 13.03 -14.47
CA SER A 134 -0.39 14.12 -15.26
C SER A 134 0.56 13.65 -16.37
N GLN A 135 1.13 12.45 -16.25
CA GLN A 135 2.11 11.89 -17.19
C GLN A 135 1.68 10.48 -17.66
N LYS A 136 0.37 10.29 -17.91
CA LYS A 136 -0.22 9.01 -18.29
C LYS A 136 0.50 8.32 -19.45
N GLU A 137 0.78 9.07 -20.53
CA GLU A 137 1.47 8.55 -21.72
C GLU A 137 2.87 8.00 -21.41
N ARG A 138 3.55 8.56 -20.41
CA ARG A 138 4.91 8.17 -20.02
C ARG A 138 4.94 6.91 -19.15
N TRP A 139 3.98 6.76 -18.24
CA TRP A 139 4.06 5.77 -17.16
C TRP A 139 3.02 4.66 -17.24
N ALA A 140 1.80 4.95 -17.69
CA ALA A 140 0.64 4.09 -17.48
C ALA A 140 0.78 2.70 -18.11
N ASP A 141 1.47 2.58 -19.26
CA ASP A 141 1.67 1.28 -19.92
C ASP A 141 2.43 0.27 -19.04
N LYS A 142 3.29 0.75 -18.14
CA LYS A 142 4.07 -0.09 -17.23
C LYS A 142 3.49 -0.20 -15.82
N VAL A 143 2.36 0.44 -15.55
CA VAL A 143 1.64 0.36 -14.29
C VAL A 143 0.46 -0.61 -14.42
N TYR A 144 0.24 -1.42 -13.38
CA TYR A 144 -0.95 -2.24 -13.22
C TYR A 144 -1.65 -1.82 -11.92
N LEU A 145 -2.87 -1.30 -12.05
CA LEU A 145 -3.73 -1.01 -10.90
C LEU A 145 -4.59 -2.24 -10.63
N GLU A 146 -4.24 -2.98 -9.58
CA GLU A 146 -4.87 -4.25 -9.20
C GLU A 146 -6.09 -4.02 -8.32
N ASN A 147 -7.18 -4.71 -8.63
CA ASN A 147 -8.44 -4.64 -7.90
C ASN A 147 -9.21 -5.98 -7.86
N HIS A 148 -8.60 -7.08 -8.32
CA HIS A 148 -9.19 -8.43 -8.23
C HIS A 148 -8.99 -9.09 -6.87
N TYR A 149 -7.99 -8.63 -6.11
CA TYR A 149 -7.70 -9.08 -4.76
C TYR A 149 -7.11 -7.91 -3.97
N TYR A 150 -7.14 -8.01 -2.64
CA TYR A 150 -6.65 -6.95 -1.75
C TYR A 150 -5.13 -7.01 -1.58
N LEU A 151 -4.39 -6.60 -2.62
CA LEU A 151 -2.97 -6.27 -2.47
C LEU A 151 -2.77 -5.19 -1.39
N HIS A 152 -3.77 -4.31 -1.26
CA HIS A 152 -4.04 -3.49 -0.10
C HIS A 152 -5.56 -3.56 0.17
N GLY A 153 -5.95 -3.87 1.41
CA GLY A 153 -7.35 -3.88 1.83
C GLY A 153 -7.60 -2.87 2.96
N TYR A 154 -8.54 -1.94 2.75
CA TYR A 154 -8.90 -0.95 3.77
C TYR A 154 -9.54 -1.64 4.98
N TRP A 155 -8.88 -1.58 6.14
CA TRP A 155 -9.31 -2.28 7.35
C TRP A 155 -10.76 -2.00 7.75
N GLY A 156 -11.23 -0.76 7.58
CA GLY A 156 -12.54 -0.30 8.03
C GLY A 156 -13.75 -0.98 7.36
N ILE A 157 -13.54 -1.69 6.24
CA ILE A 157 -14.59 -2.49 5.58
C ILE A 157 -14.36 -4.01 5.71
N LEU A 158 -13.24 -4.43 6.30
CA LEU A 158 -12.80 -5.82 6.34
C LEU A 158 -12.94 -6.45 7.73
N VAL A 159 -12.44 -5.77 8.77
CA VAL A 159 -12.23 -6.38 10.10
C VAL A 159 -13.50 -6.81 10.82
N ASP A 160 -14.63 -6.18 10.47
CA ASP A 160 -15.95 -6.51 11.01
C ASP A 160 -16.60 -7.70 10.28
N ARG A 161 -15.98 -8.22 9.21
CA ARG A 161 -16.46 -9.36 8.40
C ARG A 161 -15.66 -10.65 8.64
N TYR A 162 -14.65 -10.66 9.50
CA TYR A 162 -13.80 -11.85 9.67
C TYR A 162 -14.56 -13.10 10.12
N GLU A 163 -15.53 -12.96 11.02
CA GLU A 163 -16.37 -14.08 11.44
C GLU A 163 -17.21 -14.63 10.27
N GLU A 164 -17.81 -13.76 9.46
CA GLU A 164 -18.52 -14.14 8.22
C GLU A 164 -17.59 -14.90 7.27
N MET A 165 -16.34 -14.43 7.13
CA MET A 165 -15.34 -15.05 6.27
C MET A 165 -14.94 -16.45 6.74
N ILE A 166 -14.76 -16.63 8.05
CA ILE A 166 -14.46 -17.94 8.67
C ILE A 166 -15.61 -18.93 8.46
N GLU A 167 -16.86 -18.47 8.58
CA GLU A 167 -18.04 -19.33 8.44
C GLU A 167 -18.32 -19.73 6.99
N SER A 168 -18.08 -18.81 6.04
CA SER A 168 -18.57 -18.94 4.65
C SER A 168 -17.48 -19.30 3.64
N TYR A 169 -16.21 -19.06 3.97
CA TYR A 169 -15.09 -19.17 3.03
C TYR A 169 -13.89 -19.88 3.65
N HIS A 170 -12.76 -19.84 2.95
CA HIS A 170 -11.48 -20.39 3.37
C HIS A 170 -10.35 -19.50 2.80
N PRO A 171 -9.12 -19.54 3.35
CA PRO A 171 -7.98 -18.80 2.79
C PRO A 171 -7.61 -19.29 1.37
N GLY A 172 -6.97 -18.42 0.59
CA GLY A 172 -6.53 -18.65 -0.79
C GLY A 172 -7.25 -17.82 -1.83
N PHE A 173 -8.26 -17.02 -1.44
CA PHE A 173 -8.98 -16.13 -2.36
C PHE A 173 -8.30 -14.76 -2.53
N GLY A 174 -7.68 -14.23 -1.48
CA GLY A 174 -7.03 -12.92 -1.45
C GLY A 174 -7.97 -11.70 -1.56
N ASP A 175 -9.28 -11.87 -1.73
CA ASP A 175 -10.26 -10.82 -2.04
C ASP A 175 -11.32 -10.61 -0.94
N HIS A 176 -12.50 -10.09 -1.27
CA HIS A 176 -13.63 -9.86 -0.35
C HIS A 176 -14.14 -11.10 0.40
N ARG A 177 -13.74 -12.30 -0.02
CA ARG A 177 -14.05 -13.57 0.66
C ARG A 177 -13.01 -13.91 1.72
N TRP A 178 -11.75 -13.53 1.48
CA TRP A 178 -10.64 -13.71 2.40
C TRP A 178 -9.49 -12.76 1.99
N PRO A 179 -9.32 -11.59 2.61
CA PRO A 179 -8.42 -10.55 2.09
C PRO A 179 -6.95 -10.96 2.24
N LEU A 180 -6.13 -10.71 1.21
CA LEU A 180 -4.69 -10.92 1.29
C LEU A 180 -4.05 -9.98 2.32
N VAL A 181 -4.32 -8.68 2.20
CA VAL A 181 -3.79 -7.65 3.10
C VAL A 181 -4.93 -6.92 3.79
N THR A 182 -4.85 -6.81 5.12
CA THR A 182 -5.61 -5.84 5.91
C THR A 182 -4.68 -4.71 6.33
N HIS A 183 -4.92 -3.51 5.80
CA HIS A 183 -4.07 -2.33 6.00
C HIS A 183 -4.78 -1.28 6.85
N PHE A 184 -4.21 -0.97 8.01
CA PHE A 184 -4.73 -0.07 9.04
C PHE A 184 -4.39 1.41 8.80
N VAL A 185 -4.60 1.86 7.56
CA VAL A 185 -4.42 3.26 7.17
C VAL A 185 -5.14 4.20 8.12
N GLY A 186 -4.45 5.26 8.55
CA GLY A 186 -4.96 6.27 9.48
C GLY A 186 -4.93 5.88 10.96
N CYS A 187 -4.66 4.63 11.35
CA CYS A 187 -4.60 4.24 12.76
C CYS A 187 -3.38 4.79 13.51
N LYS A 188 -2.22 4.86 12.83
CA LYS A 188 -0.94 5.41 13.36
C LYS A 188 -0.61 4.95 14.79
N PRO A 189 -0.50 3.63 15.07
CA PRO A 189 -0.39 3.08 16.43
C PRO A 189 0.90 3.49 17.17
N CYS A 190 1.95 3.87 16.44
CA CYS A 190 3.22 4.37 17.00
C CYS A 190 3.22 5.91 17.20
N GLY A 191 2.32 6.61 16.51
CA GLY A 191 2.22 8.07 16.55
C GLY A 191 1.24 8.59 17.60
N LYS A 192 1.07 9.91 17.67
CA LYS A 192 0.15 10.57 18.63
C LYS A 192 -1.20 10.99 18.05
N PHE A 193 -1.36 11.02 16.72
CA PHE A 193 -2.53 11.62 16.05
C PHE A 193 -3.02 10.76 14.87
N GLY A 194 -3.72 9.67 15.17
CA GLY A 194 -4.45 8.87 14.20
C GLY A 194 -5.78 9.52 13.80
N ASP A 195 -6.32 9.09 12.66
CA ASP A 195 -7.60 9.57 12.11
C ASP A 195 -8.79 8.78 12.70
N TYR A 196 -8.51 7.70 13.42
CA TYR A 196 -9.48 6.82 14.07
C TYR A 196 -9.18 6.66 15.57
N PRO A 197 -10.19 6.27 16.39
CA PRO A 197 -9.98 5.98 17.80
C PRO A 197 -8.93 4.87 18.00
N VAL A 198 -7.88 5.17 18.76
CA VAL A 198 -6.74 4.26 19.00
C VAL A 198 -7.20 2.92 19.58
N GLU A 199 -8.16 2.91 20.49
CA GLU A 199 -8.70 1.68 21.09
C GLU A 199 -9.32 0.75 20.03
N ARG A 200 -10.10 1.30 19.09
CA ARG A 200 -10.68 0.51 17.99
C ARG A 200 -9.57 -0.01 17.07
N CYS A 201 -8.59 0.83 16.74
CA CYS A 201 -7.47 0.42 15.89
C CYS A 201 -6.70 -0.76 16.50
N LEU A 202 -6.27 -0.65 17.76
CA LEU A 202 -5.50 -1.70 18.42
C LEU A 202 -6.30 -3.00 18.54
N LYS A 203 -7.57 -2.92 18.99
CA LYS A 203 -8.44 -4.09 19.07
C LYS A 203 -8.62 -4.80 17.73
N GLN A 204 -8.76 -4.04 16.65
CA GLN A 204 -8.97 -4.61 15.33
C GLN A 204 -7.65 -5.10 14.70
N MET A 205 -6.51 -4.51 15.06
CA MET A 205 -5.18 -5.05 14.75
C MET A 205 -4.96 -6.41 15.42
N ASP A 206 -5.32 -6.56 16.69
CA ASP A 206 -5.26 -7.84 17.41
C ASP A 206 -6.10 -8.91 16.68
N ARG A 207 -7.33 -8.55 16.28
CA ARG A 207 -8.20 -9.44 15.51
C ARG A 207 -7.61 -9.82 14.15
N ALA A 208 -7.06 -8.86 13.40
CA ALA A 208 -6.42 -9.14 12.11
C ALA A 208 -5.17 -10.01 12.27
N PHE A 209 -4.38 -9.78 13.32
CA PHE A 209 -3.25 -10.63 13.67
C PHE A 209 -3.71 -12.06 13.96
N ASN A 210 -4.70 -12.25 14.85
CA ASN A 210 -5.23 -13.57 15.19
C ASN A 210 -5.87 -14.27 13.98
N PHE A 211 -6.51 -13.51 13.08
CA PHE A 211 -7.10 -14.04 11.85
C PHE A 211 -6.04 -14.64 10.90
N GLY A 212 -4.92 -13.94 10.73
CA GLY A 212 -3.76 -14.45 9.99
C GLY A 212 -3.06 -15.60 10.74
N ASP A 213 -2.78 -15.42 12.03
CA ASP A 213 -2.02 -16.35 12.86
C ASP A 213 -2.74 -17.69 13.06
N ASN A 214 -4.08 -17.70 13.09
CA ASN A 214 -4.86 -18.94 13.11
C ASN A 214 -4.52 -19.87 11.94
N GLN A 215 -4.24 -19.33 10.76
CA GLN A 215 -3.88 -20.14 9.58
C GLN A 215 -2.52 -20.82 9.77
N ILE A 216 -1.61 -20.19 10.52
CA ILE A 216 -0.30 -20.75 10.88
C ILE A 216 -0.44 -21.76 12.02
N LEU A 217 -1.14 -21.41 13.10
CA LEU A 217 -1.34 -22.28 14.27
C LEU A 217 -2.06 -23.59 13.92
N GLN A 218 -2.98 -23.56 12.97
CA GLN A 218 -3.71 -24.74 12.50
C GLN A 218 -2.76 -25.81 11.93
N MET A 219 -1.63 -25.42 11.33
CA MET A 219 -0.61 -26.36 10.86
C MET A 219 -0.01 -27.21 12.00
N TYR A 220 -0.09 -26.70 13.24
CA TYR A 220 0.42 -27.35 14.45
C TYR A 220 -0.68 -27.89 15.37
N GLY A 221 -1.95 -27.87 14.93
CA GLY A 221 -3.09 -28.34 15.71
C GLY A 221 -3.57 -27.37 16.79
N PHE A 222 -3.27 -26.07 16.64
CA PHE A 222 -3.71 -25.01 17.55
C PHE A 222 -4.59 -23.97 16.84
N THR A 223 -5.33 -23.19 17.63
CA THR A 223 -6.07 -22.02 17.18
C THR A 223 -6.25 -21.07 18.36
N HIS A 224 -6.34 -19.77 18.11
CA HIS A 224 -6.77 -18.79 19.10
C HIS A 224 -8.20 -19.10 19.56
N LYS A 225 -8.50 -18.81 20.83
CA LYS A 225 -9.85 -19.05 21.41
C LYS A 225 -10.93 -18.19 20.78
N SER A 226 -10.56 -16.99 20.32
CA SER A 226 -11.35 -16.04 19.57
C SER A 226 -10.40 -15.15 18.77
N LEU A 227 -10.94 -14.41 17.81
CA LEU A 227 -10.22 -13.29 17.19
C LEU A 227 -10.03 -12.15 18.19
#